data_AF-A0A519VJF2-F1
#
_entry.id   AF-A0A519VJF2-F1
#
_cell.length_a   1.000
_cell.length_b   1.000
_cell.length_c   1.000
_cell.angle_alpha   90.00
_cell.angle_beta   90.00
_cell.angle_gamma   90.00
#
_symmetry.space_group_name_H-M   'P 1'
#
loop_
_entity.id
_entity.type
_entity.pdbx_description
1 polymer ?
#
loop_
_entity_poly.entity_id
_entity_poly.type
_entity_poly.pdbx_seq_one_letter_code
_entity_poly.pdbx_strand_id
1 'polypeptide(L)'
;MLRLSSLLCWFLLTAWSSGAQTPTKLPLRCLSVPAPGAYAPLRQALAGVRVVMLGEQTHQDGATFEAKIHLIRYLHDSLGYNTLAFEGDMYALDKARREMAAGRPVRPVLLRAVYEGIWSGTADFDSLAAYLDRHRRLQLAGFDCQLSGEYTQELLLPELRRFVAQDTRRRWTAADFYPGQELLAELSKGGDAPLRHPADTLRLARWLAQCRASVAYVAARQPAQAGRARFWQQWLHSSGAYWRGELREARGQREPVQNLRDRLMADNLLHLSRQPEHPKIIVWAASYHLANHLSRLDLDDSLTARHLRHEAMTDSEEIPKMTARFLLGGAVPMGELVKRQLGPAVYALGFVAGSLEQAFGQLGCAAGFVDLRQAPAGATFYASPLGYVPLRAPWAEVFDGFYYTQTMRPTSSMAPVAAAAPSALGRKLLGQVRDAKTGAGIAFASVGMPGTSLGTVSSADGAFALFVPAGQRADSVRVSCLGYASASVPTRGAAALAVRLVPQPHLLATVLVTAPPRPEVIVERARERILTNYPQQANSMTLYTRSRNWHN
;
A
#
# COMPACT_ATOMS: atom_id res chain seq x y z
N MET A 1 -5.15 0.08 -20.35
CA MET A 1 -4.10 0.85 -21.05
C MET A 1 -2.73 0.48 -20.47
N LEU A 2 -2.37 -0.79 -20.67
CA LEU A 2 -1.08 -1.38 -20.30
C LEU A 2 -0.34 -1.70 -21.60
N ARG A 3 0.90 -1.23 -21.73
CA ARG A 3 2.05 -1.82 -22.45
C ARG A 3 2.97 -0.69 -22.93
N LEU A 4 4.14 -0.60 -22.32
CA LEU A 4 5.43 -0.34 -22.98
C LEU A 4 6.51 -0.51 -21.91
N SER A 5 6.79 -1.78 -21.61
CA SER A 5 7.98 -2.21 -20.88
C SER A 5 9.06 -2.58 -21.88
N SER A 6 10.31 -2.37 -21.45
CA SER A 6 11.54 -2.97 -21.98
C SER A 6 11.96 -2.59 -23.40
N LEU A 7 12.76 -1.52 -23.53
CA LEU A 7 13.95 -1.37 -24.39
C LEU A 7 14.29 0.11 -24.56
N LEU A 8 14.97 0.73 -23.59
CA LEU A 8 15.69 2.01 -23.78
C LEU A 8 16.60 2.25 -22.57
N CYS A 9 17.40 1.24 -22.25
CA CYS A 9 18.56 1.42 -21.40
C CYS A 9 19.74 1.06 -22.30
N TRP A 10 20.27 2.06 -23.00
CA TRP A 10 21.62 2.20 -23.54
C TRP A 10 21.58 3.26 -24.66
N PHE A 11 22.49 4.23 -24.57
CA PHE A 11 22.66 5.45 -25.40
C PHE A 11 21.77 6.66 -25.06
N LEU A 12 22.33 7.62 -24.31
CA LEU A 12 22.68 8.96 -24.80
C LEU A 12 23.20 9.84 -23.64
N LEU A 13 24.47 9.63 -23.27
CA LEU A 13 25.30 10.67 -22.66
C LEU A 13 25.95 11.46 -23.80
N THR A 14 25.20 12.36 -24.42
CA THR A 14 25.79 13.48 -25.13
C THR A 14 25.48 14.73 -24.31
N ALA A 15 26.50 15.52 -24.01
CA ALA A 15 26.35 16.76 -23.26
C ALA A 15 25.53 17.75 -24.10
N TRP A 16 24.31 18.07 -23.65
CA TRP A 16 23.50 19.13 -24.27
C TRP A 16 23.80 20.46 -23.57
N SER A 17 24.64 21.26 -24.21
CA SER A 17 24.87 22.67 -23.87
C SER A 17 23.69 23.51 -24.37
N SER A 18 22.64 23.65 -23.57
CA SER A 18 21.73 24.79 -23.69
C SER A 18 21.69 25.51 -22.34
N GLY A 19 21.90 26.83 -22.37
CA GLY A 19 22.19 27.67 -21.20
C GLY A 19 21.05 27.75 -20.18
N ALA A 20 20.88 26.69 -19.37
CA ALA A 20 20.09 26.74 -18.16
C ALA A 20 20.91 27.49 -17.09
N GLN A 21 20.60 28.77 -16.89
CA GLN A 21 21.21 29.55 -15.81
C GLN A 21 20.61 29.11 -14.47
N THR A 22 21.38 28.36 -13.68
CA THR A 22 21.18 28.29 -12.23
C THR A 22 21.24 29.71 -11.66
N PRO A 23 20.42 30.07 -10.66
CA PRO A 23 20.56 31.35 -9.99
C PRO A 23 21.97 31.41 -9.41
N THR A 24 22.75 32.43 -9.77
CA THR A 24 24.17 32.62 -9.41
C THR A 24 24.45 32.75 -7.90
N LYS A 25 23.45 32.51 -7.05
CA LYS A 25 23.49 32.69 -5.59
C LYS A 25 22.99 31.50 -4.77
N LEU A 26 22.70 30.33 -5.36
CA LEU A 26 22.32 29.16 -4.55
C LEU A 26 23.54 28.58 -3.80
N PRO A 27 23.47 28.35 -2.48
CA PRO A 27 24.57 27.82 -1.69
C PRO A 27 24.72 26.32 -1.88
N LEU A 28 25.23 25.90 -3.05
CA LEU A 28 25.48 24.50 -3.36
C LEU A 28 26.60 23.95 -2.46
N ARG A 29 26.40 22.77 -1.90
CA ARG A 29 27.38 22.07 -1.05
C ARG A 29 27.66 20.68 -1.60
N CYS A 30 28.90 20.38 -1.97
CA CYS A 30 29.29 18.99 -2.23
C CYS A 30 29.27 18.20 -0.91
N LEU A 31 28.84 16.94 -1.00
CA LEU A 31 28.84 16.00 0.11
C LEU A 31 29.87 14.91 -0.15
N SER A 32 30.73 14.63 0.84
CA SER A 32 31.77 13.60 0.75
C SER A 32 31.24 12.20 1.06
N VAL A 33 30.07 11.82 0.51
CA VAL A 33 29.42 10.52 0.80
C VAL A 33 30.23 9.37 0.21
N PRO A 34 30.41 8.23 0.93
CA PRO A 34 29.82 7.86 2.23
C PRO A 34 30.70 8.17 3.46
N ALA A 35 31.65 9.11 3.38
CA ALA A 35 32.57 9.39 4.48
C ALA A 35 31.85 9.87 5.77
N PRO A 36 32.41 9.59 6.96
CA PRO A 36 31.90 10.11 8.21
C PRO A 36 31.77 11.64 8.18
N GLY A 37 30.62 12.16 8.62
CA GLY A 37 30.36 13.61 8.64
C GLY A 37 29.97 14.23 7.28
N ALA A 38 29.86 13.45 6.21
CA ALA A 38 29.51 13.94 4.86
C ALA A 38 28.23 14.79 4.81
N TYR A 39 27.29 14.56 5.74
CA TYR A 39 26.01 15.25 5.82
C TYR A 39 26.01 16.45 6.79
N ALA A 40 27.16 16.97 7.21
CA ALA A 40 27.24 18.15 8.08
C ALA A 40 26.41 19.35 7.59
N PRO A 41 26.36 19.68 6.27
CA PRO A 41 25.49 20.75 5.78
C PRO A 41 24.00 20.54 6.06
N LEU A 42 23.52 19.29 6.10
CA LEU A 42 22.12 18.98 6.42
C LEU A 42 21.81 19.19 7.90
N ARG A 43 22.80 19.10 8.81
CA ARG A 43 22.57 19.26 10.26
C ARG A 43 21.91 20.61 10.57
N GLN A 44 22.41 21.68 9.96
CA GLN A 44 21.88 23.02 10.18
C GLN A 44 20.49 23.17 9.55
N ALA A 45 20.31 22.70 8.32
CA ALA A 45 19.02 22.80 7.63
C ALA A 45 17.89 22.05 8.36
N LEU A 46 18.24 20.94 9.03
CA LEU A 46 17.30 20.06 9.75
C LEU A 46 17.15 20.39 11.25
N ALA A 47 17.70 21.51 11.72
CA ALA A 47 17.51 21.93 13.10
C ALA A 47 16.02 22.14 13.41
N GLY A 48 15.52 21.53 14.49
CA GLY A 48 14.10 21.59 14.88
C GLY A 48 13.15 20.77 14.01
N VAL A 49 13.64 20.10 12.95
CA VAL A 49 12.80 19.27 12.08
C VAL A 49 12.48 17.94 12.76
N ARG A 50 11.21 17.57 12.77
CA ARG A 50 10.70 16.31 13.31
C ARG A 50 10.36 15.31 12.22
N VAL A 51 9.93 15.77 11.05
CA VAL A 51 9.57 14.92 9.91
C VAL A 51 10.43 15.30 8.71
N VAL A 52 11.29 14.39 8.26
CA VAL A 52 12.09 14.58 7.04
C VAL A 52 11.52 13.70 5.95
N MET A 53 11.14 14.30 4.84
CA MET A 53 10.56 13.61 3.69
C MET A 53 11.60 13.45 2.60
N LEU A 54 11.91 12.19 2.26
CA LEU A 54 12.89 11.80 1.26
C LEU A 54 12.16 11.37 -0.01
N GLY A 55 12.14 12.27 -1.00
CA GLY A 55 11.58 12.02 -2.33
C GLY A 55 12.37 10.97 -3.10
N GLU A 56 11.87 10.65 -4.29
CA GLU A 56 12.57 9.93 -5.35
C GLU A 56 11.94 10.33 -6.68
N GLN A 57 12.79 10.56 -7.70
CA GLN A 57 12.32 10.97 -9.03
C GLN A 57 11.49 9.87 -9.67
N THR A 58 11.94 8.62 -9.53
CA THR A 58 11.24 7.44 -10.02
C THR A 58 11.41 6.29 -9.03
N HIS A 59 10.53 5.30 -9.14
CA HIS A 59 10.58 4.04 -8.40
C HIS A 59 11.63 3.05 -8.94
N GLN A 60 12.45 3.45 -9.92
CA GLN A 60 13.35 2.55 -10.66
C GLN A 60 14.81 3.02 -10.65
N ASP A 61 15.16 4.00 -9.80
CA ASP A 61 16.55 4.47 -9.67
C ASP A 61 17.24 3.90 -8.42
N GLY A 62 18.09 2.91 -8.66
CA GLY A 62 18.89 2.27 -7.61
C GLY A 62 19.92 3.21 -6.97
N ALA A 63 20.43 4.22 -7.68
CA ALA A 63 21.36 5.20 -7.10
C ALA A 63 20.64 6.12 -6.10
N THR A 64 19.41 6.54 -6.42
CA THR A 64 18.56 7.28 -5.48
C THR A 64 18.23 6.44 -4.24
N PHE A 65 17.95 5.14 -4.39
CA PHE A 65 17.72 4.25 -3.24
C PHE A 65 18.95 4.19 -2.33
N GLU A 66 20.13 3.99 -2.91
CA GLU A 66 21.39 3.96 -2.17
C GLU A 66 21.64 5.27 -1.41
N ALA A 67 21.43 6.42 -2.08
CA ALA A 67 21.59 7.74 -1.47
C ALA A 67 20.59 7.97 -0.32
N LYS A 68 19.32 7.57 -0.48
CA LYS A 68 18.32 7.61 0.59
C LYS A 68 18.74 6.73 1.77
N ILE A 69 19.30 5.55 1.52
CA ILE A 69 19.76 4.65 2.59
C ILE A 69 20.93 5.27 3.35
N HIS A 70 21.93 5.85 2.66
CA HIS A 70 23.02 6.56 3.32
C HIS A 70 22.52 7.74 4.17
N LEU A 71 21.55 8.51 3.65
CA LEU A 71 20.94 9.60 4.38
C LEU A 71 20.13 9.11 5.60
N ILE A 72 19.36 8.01 5.46
CA ILE A 72 18.62 7.39 6.56
C ILE A 72 19.56 7.00 7.70
N ARG A 73 20.71 6.39 7.38
CA ARG A 73 21.74 6.04 8.37
C ARG A 73 22.21 7.28 9.13
N TYR A 74 22.52 8.36 8.41
CA TYR A 74 22.90 9.63 9.05
C TYR A 74 21.79 10.22 9.94
N LEU A 75 20.55 10.27 9.44
CA LEU A 75 19.41 10.80 10.19
C LEU A 75 19.19 9.99 11.49
N HIS A 76 19.26 8.67 11.43
CA HIS A 76 19.12 7.81 12.59
C HIS A 76 20.32 7.92 13.54
N ASP A 77 21.53 7.65 13.06
CA ASP A 77 22.74 7.53 13.90
C ASP A 77 23.20 8.89 14.46
N SER A 78 23.04 9.99 13.71
CA SER A 78 23.59 11.30 14.08
C SER A 78 22.53 12.31 14.54
N LEU A 79 21.29 12.20 14.07
CA LEU A 79 20.23 13.18 14.38
C LEU A 79 19.06 12.58 15.19
N GLY A 80 19.13 11.30 15.58
CA GLY A 80 18.17 10.68 16.50
C GLY A 80 16.78 10.45 15.91
N TYR A 81 16.64 10.37 14.58
CA TYR A 81 15.38 9.96 13.96
C TYR A 81 15.12 8.48 14.24
N ASN A 82 13.96 8.14 14.78
CA ASN A 82 13.71 6.80 15.32
C ASN A 82 12.61 6.01 14.59
N THR A 83 12.01 6.59 13.55
CA THR A 83 10.96 5.96 12.75
C THR A 83 11.25 6.14 11.27
N LEU A 84 11.26 5.05 10.51
CA LEU A 84 11.30 5.02 9.05
C LEU A 84 9.92 4.62 8.54
N ALA A 85 9.21 5.61 7.98
CA ALA A 85 7.87 5.46 7.47
C ALA A 85 7.89 5.39 5.94
N PHE A 86 7.28 4.36 5.37
CA PHE A 86 7.19 4.16 3.93
C PHE A 86 5.82 4.58 3.38
N GLU A 87 5.81 5.07 2.14
CA GLU A 87 4.64 5.11 1.26
C GLU A 87 4.20 3.68 0.94
N GLY A 88 3.70 3.00 1.96
CA GLY A 88 3.34 1.61 1.91
C GLY A 88 2.29 1.26 2.96
N ASP A 89 1.77 0.05 2.80
CA ASP A 89 0.67 -0.52 3.56
C ASP A 89 0.85 -0.39 5.08
N MET A 90 -0.07 0.30 5.73
CA MET A 90 -0.06 0.53 7.18
C MET A 90 0.04 -0.77 8.00
N TYR A 91 -0.74 -1.80 7.66
CA TYR A 91 -0.79 -3.04 8.42
C TYR A 91 0.44 -3.90 8.16
N ALA A 92 0.85 -4.03 6.90
CA ALA A 92 2.00 -4.84 6.55
C ALA A 92 3.27 -4.30 7.21
N LEU A 93 3.47 -2.97 7.24
CA LEU A 93 4.61 -2.33 7.89
C LEU A 93 4.54 -2.41 9.43
N ASP A 94 3.36 -2.29 10.04
CA ASP A 94 3.20 -2.52 11.48
C ASP A 94 3.52 -3.98 11.85
N LYS A 95 3.07 -4.95 11.03
CA LYS A 95 3.39 -6.36 11.22
C LYS A 95 4.90 -6.59 11.05
N ALA A 96 5.52 -6.00 10.03
CA ALA A 96 6.95 -6.05 9.83
C ALA A 96 7.73 -5.52 11.04
N ARG A 97 7.35 -4.36 11.57
CA ARG A 97 7.95 -3.79 12.80
C ARG A 97 7.89 -4.79 13.96
N ARG A 98 6.76 -5.48 14.15
CA ARG A 98 6.59 -6.49 15.22
C ARG A 98 7.44 -7.74 14.99
N GLU A 99 7.50 -8.26 13.75
CA GLU A 99 8.37 -9.39 13.41
C GLU A 99 9.86 -9.05 13.59
N MET A 100 10.25 -7.82 13.25
CA MET A 100 11.59 -7.30 13.50
C MET A 100 11.88 -7.19 15.00
N ALA A 101 10.95 -6.67 15.79
CA ALA A 101 11.10 -6.63 17.24
C ALA A 101 11.21 -8.04 17.85
N ALA A 102 10.59 -9.05 17.23
CA ALA A 102 10.69 -10.46 17.61
C ALA A 102 11.97 -11.16 17.10
N GLY A 103 12.92 -10.44 16.52
CA GLY A 103 14.21 -11.00 16.09
C GLY A 103 14.20 -11.71 14.73
N ARG A 104 13.12 -11.63 13.94
CA ARG A 104 13.10 -12.21 12.59
C ARG A 104 14.10 -11.51 11.66
N PRO A 105 14.80 -12.21 10.74
CA PRO A 105 15.67 -11.57 9.76
C PRO A 105 14.94 -10.48 8.98
N VAL A 106 15.54 -9.28 8.84
CA VAL A 106 14.83 -8.13 8.26
C VAL A 106 14.55 -8.30 6.78
N ARG A 107 15.49 -8.85 6.00
CA ARG A 107 15.34 -8.93 4.55
C ARG A 107 14.06 -9.67 4.09
N PRO A 108 13.74 -10.88 4.58
CA PRO A 108 12.46 -11.53 4.30
C PRO A 108 11.25 -10.76 4.84
N VAL A 109 11.40 -10.06 5.98
CA VAL A 109 10.31 -9.26 6.53
C VAL A 109 9.97 -8.08 5.61
N LEU A 110 10.97 -7.41 5.04
CA LEU A 110 10.76 -6.30 4.11
C LEU A 110 10.09 -6.77 2.80
N LEU A 111 10.48 -7.93 2.26
CA LEU A 111 9.85 -8.49 1.05
C LEU A 111 8.33 -8.62 1.18
N ARG A 112 7.88 -9.02 2.37
CA ARG A 112 6.45 -9.27 2.66
C ARG A 112 5.67 -8.00 2.99
N ALA A 113 6.34 -6.87 3.15
CA ALA A 113 5.74 -5.67 3.75
C ALA A 113 5.91 -4.40 2.92
N VAL A 114 7.11 -4.17 2.41
CA VAL A 114 7.46 -3.00 1.58
C VAL A 114 7.31 -3.43 0.13
N TYR A 115 6.55 -2.67 -0.67
CA TYR A 115 6.13 -2.99 -2.05
C TYR A 115 7.17 -3.82 -2.84
N GLU A 116 6.94 -5.14 -2.97
CA GLU A 116 7.92 -6.08 -3.54
C GLU A 116 8.25 -5.72 -4.99
N GLY A 117 7.23 -5.42 -5.81
CA GLY A 117 7.41 -5.10 -7.22
C GLY A 117 8.11 -3.77 -7.52
N ILE A 118 8.47 -2.98 -6.50
CA ILE A 118 9.09 -1.66 -6.66
C ILE A 118 10.38 -1.55 -5.85
N TRP A 119 10.29 -1.72 -4.53
CA TRP A 119 11.37 -1.41 -3.61
C TRP A 119 12.04 -2.69 -3.11
N SER A 120 11.35 -3.44 -2.25
CA SER A 120 11.99 -4.55 -1.52
C SER A 120 12.37 -5.71 -2.44
N GLY A 121 11.80 -5.83 -3.65
CA GLY A 121 12.21 -6.82 -4.64
C GLY A 121 13.52 -6.49 -5.38
N THR A 122 14.25 -5.47 -4.94
CA THR A 122 15.54 -5.06 -5.53
C THR A 122 16.72 -5.43 -4.63
N ALA A 123 17.89 -5.66 -5.22
CA ALA A 123 19.13 -5.84 -4.43
C ALA A 123 19.56 -4.55 -3.72
N ASP A 124 19.12 -3.39 -4.20
CA ASP A 124 19.44 -2.07 -3.61
C ASP A 124 18.94 -1.94 -2.16
N PHE A 125 17.85 -2.64 -1.83
CA PHE A 125 17.29 -2.71 -0.47
C PHE A 125 18.08 -3.61 0.49
N ASP A 126 19.04 -4.42 0.02
CA ASP A 126 19.84 -5.31 0.87
C ASP A 126 20.64 -4.52 1.91
N SER A 127 21.19 -3.36 1.50
CA SER A 127 21.98 -2.51 2.38
C SER A 127 21.12 -1.83 3.46
N LEU A 128 19.83 -1.57 3.17
CA LEU A 128 18.86 -1.11 4.17
C LEU A 128 18.48 -2.24 5.12
N ALA A 129 18.21 -3.44 4.59
CA ALA A 129 17.86 -4.60 5.40
C ALA A 129 18.97 -4.93 6.41
N ALA A 130 20.23 -4.99 5.95
CA ALA A 130 21.40 -5.23 6.79
C ALA A 130 21.65 -4.12 7.83
N TYR A 131 21.23 -2.89 7.52
CA TYR A 131 21.27 -1.79 8.50
C TYR A 131 20.18 -1.98 9.56
N LEU A 132 18.94 -2.18 9.15
CA LEU A 132 17.81 -2.41 10.05
C LEU A 132 18.00 -3.65 10.93
N ASP A 133 18.67 -4.70 10.45
CA ASP A 133 19.01 -5.89 11.23
C ASP A 133 19.86 -5.56 12.46
N ARG A 134 20.82 -4.64 12.30
CA ARG A 134 21.72 -4.15 13.35
C ARG A 134 21.10 -3.03 14.20
N HIS A 135 20.14 -2.30 13.65
CA HIS A 135 19.56 -1.10 14.22
C HIS A 135 18.05 -1.25 14.47
N ARG A 136 17.65 -2.32 15.16
CA ARG A 136 16.23 -2.66 15.38
C ARG A 136 15.41 -1.65 16.19
N ARG A 137 16.07 -0.62 16.75
CA ARG A 137 15.43 0.53 17.39
C ARG A 137 14.81 1.51 16.38
N LEU A 138 15.28 1.51 15.13
CA LEU A 138 14.65 2.25 14.03
C LEU A 138 13.35 1.53 13.64
N GLN A 139 12.22 2.12 14.03
CA GLN A 139 10.91 1.51 13.86
C GLN A 139 10.42 1.66 12.42
N LEU A 140 9.77 0.61 11.88
CA LEU A 140 9.08 0.69 10.60
C LEU A 140 7.64 1.16 10.76
N ALA A 141 7.17 1.97 9.84
CA ALA A 141 5.77 2.36 9.73
C ALA A 141 5.34 2.45 8.25
N GLY A 142 4.05 2.26 8.00
CA GLY A 142 3.42 2.54 6.71
C GLY A 142 2.35 3.60 6.91
N PHE A 143 2.15 4.46 5.91
CA PHE A 143 1.11 5.48 5.95
C PHE A 143 0.18 5.43 4.72
N ASP A 144 0.39 4.51 3.79
CA ASP A 144 -0.46 4.36 2.61
C ASP A 144 -1.76 3.63 2.91
N CYS A 145 -2.85 4.09 2.28
CA CYS A 145 -4.16 3.46 2.36
C CYS A 145 -4.32 2.28 1.38
N GLN A 146 -3.35 2.07 0.48
CA GLN A 146 -3.29 0.90 -0.40
C GLN A 146 -2.82 -0.36 0.34
N LEU A 147 -3.41 -1.52 -0.01
CA LEU A 147 -3.25 -2.78 0.71
C LEU A 147 -2.35 -3.78 -0.06
N SER A 148 -1.09 -3.40 -0.29
CA SER A 148 -0.20 -4.15 -1.19
C SER A 148 0.66 -5.24 -0.52
N GLY A 149 0.79 -5.24 0.82
CA GLY A 149 1.70 -6.15 1.51
C GLY A 149 1.17 -7.57 1.67
N GLU A 150 2.04 -8.58 1.59
CA GLU A 150 1.68 -9.99 1.78
C GLU A 150 1.12 -10.24 3.18
N TYR A 151 1.70 -9.60 4.22
CA TYR A 151 1.15 -9.66 5.57
C TYR A 151 -0.31 -9.22 5.65
N THR A 152 -0.69 -8.20 4.88
CA THR A 152 -2.06 -7.72 4.85
C THR A 152 -3.00 -8.74 4.23
N GLN A 153 -2.57 -9.36 3.12
CA GLN A 153 -3.35 -10.40 2.45
C GLN A 153 -3.61 -11.61 3.36
N GLU A 154 -2.64 -11.98 4.20
CA GLU A 154 -2.72 -13.21 5.00
C GLU A 154 -3.28 -12.99 6.42
N LEU A 155 -2.89 -11.90 7.09
CA LEU A 155 -2.99 -11.80 8.55
C LEU A 155 -3.90 -10.67 9.03
N LEU A 156 -4.24 -9.70 8.18
CA LEU A 156 -5.00 -8.52 8.60
C LEU A 156 -6.35 -8.87 9.20
N LEU A 157 -7.19 -9.60 8.46
CA LEU A 157 -8.55 -9.93 8.92
C LEU A 157 -8.53 -10.92 10.09
N PRO A 158 -7.68 -11.97 10.11
CA PRO A 158 -7.51 -12.82 11.28
C PRO A 158 -7.08 -12.06 12.55
N GLU A 159 -6.11 -11.14 12.46
CA GLU A 159 -5.67 -10.35 13.61
C GLU A 159 -6.73 -9.34 14.05
N LEU A 160 -7.39 -8.65 13.12
CA LEU A 160 -8.50 -7.75 13.44
C LEU A 160 -9.64 -8.51 14.14
N ARG A 161 -10.01 -9.69 13.65
CA ARG A 161 -11.02 -10.56 14.28
C ARG A 161 -10.63 -10.95 15.69
N ARG A 162 -9.39 -11.40 15.90
CA ARG A 162 -8.88 -11.74 17.25
C ARG A 162 -8.94 -10.52 18.17
N PHE A 163 -8.66 -9.32 17.65
CA PHE A 163 -8.74 -8.09 18.44
C PHE A 163 -10.17 -7.73 18.84
N VAL A 164 -11.10 -7.65 17.88
CA VAL A 164 -12.49 -7.27 18.17
C VAL A 164 -13.27 -8.34 18.94
N ALA A 165 -12.85 -9.61 18.87
CA ALA A 165 -13.42 -10.71 19.66
C ALA A 165 -13.22 -10.54 21.18
N GLN A 166 -12.37 -9.60 21.62
CA GLN A 166 -12.23 -9.24 23.02
C GLN A 166 -13.40 -8.36 23.54
N ASP A 167 -14.27 -7.85 22.65
CA ASP A 167 -15.52 -7.18 23.03
C ASP A 167 -16.58 -8.22 23.42
N THR A 168 -16.77 -8.40 24.73
CA THR A 168 -17.69 -9.43 25.27
C THR A 168 -19.16 -9.13 25.04
N ARG A 169 -19.52 -7.94 24.56
CA ARG A 169 -20.92 -7.58 24.22
C ARG A 169 -21.38 -8.21 22.91
N ARG A 170 -20.45 -8.72 22.09
CA ARG A 170 -20.72 -9.28 20.77
C ARG A 170 -19.91 -10.54 20.54
N ARG A 171 -20.58 -11.59 20.05
CA ARG A 171 -19.90 -12.81 19.61
C ARG A 171 -19.50 -12.67 18.14
N TRP A 172 -18.21 -12.47 17.88
CA TRP A 172 -17.66 -12.42 16.53
C TRP A 172 -17.38 -13.83 15.98
N THR A 173 -17.88 -14.12 14.78
CA THR A 173 -17.66 -15.35 14.03
C THR A 173 -16.79 -15.11 12.79
N ALA A 174 -16.37 -16.18 12.11
CA ALA A 174 -15.67 -16.05 10.84
C ALA A 174 -16.58 -15.48 9.73
N ALA A 175 -17.87 -15.81 9.75
CA ALA A 175 -18.84 -15.33 8.77
C ALA A 175 -19.03 -13.81 8.84
N ASP A 176 -18.93 -13.22 10.03
CA ASP A 176 -19.02 -11.76 10.22
C ASP A 176 -17.91 -10.98 9.50
N PHE A 177 -16.82 -11.65 9.10
CA PHE A 177 -15.67 -11.02 8.44
C PHE A 177 -15.72 -11.11 6.91
N TYR A 178 -16.77 -11.70 6.32
CA TYR A 178 -16.94 -11.75 4.87
C TYR A 178 -16.89 -10.36 4.21
N PRO A 179 -17.55 -9.29 4.72
CA PRO A 179 -17.42 -7.96 4.13
C PRO A 179 -15.99 -7.41 4.16
N GLY A 180 -15.20 -7.78 5.18
CA GLY A 180 -13.79 -7.43 5.25
C GLY A 180 -12.94 -8.15 4.19
N GLN A 181 -13.30 -9.38 3.84
CA GLN A 181 -12.64 -10.14 2.75
C GLN A 181 -12.93 -9.50 1.40
N GLU A 182 -14.17 -9.08 1.16
CA GLU A 182 -14.53 -8.34 -0.06
C GLU A 182 -13.77 -7.02 -0.15
N LEU A 183 -13.75 -6.23 0.94
CA LEU A 183 -12.97 -4.99 0.99
C LEU A 183 -11.50 -5.22 0.64
N LEU A 184 -10.88 -6.25 1.21
CA LEU A 184 -9.48 -6.56 0.96
C LEU A 184 -9.24 -6.96 -0.50
N ALA A 185 -10.08 -7.84 -1.07
CA ALA A 185 -9.97 -8.25 -2.46
C ALA A 185 -10.04 -7.07 -3.43
N GLU A 186 -10.92 -6.11 -3.14
CA GLU A 186 -11.15 -4.91 -3.93
C GLU A 186 -9.96 -3.95 -3.89
N LEU A 187 -9.52 -3.60 -2.69
CA LEU A 187 -8.43 -2.64 -2.50
C LEU A 187 -7.05 -3.20 -2.90
N SER A 188 -6.92 -4.52 -3.08
CA SER A 188 -5.64 -5.17 -3.40
C SER A 188 -5.41 -5.38 -4.90
N LYS A 189 -6.46 -5.37 -5.74
CA LYS A 189 -6.35 -5.71 -7.18
C LYS A 189 -6.57 -4.55 -8.15
N GLY A 190 -6.88 -3.34 -7.68
CA GLY A 190 -6.93 -2.14 -8.52
C GLY A 190 -7.79 -2.27 -9.79
N GLY A 191 -8.90 -3.02 -9.76
CA GLY A 191 -9.76 -3.19 -10.94
C GLY A 191 -11.01 -4.05 -10.71
N ASP A 192 -12.13 -3.54 -11.25
CA ASP A 192 -13.46 -4.15 -11.47
C ASP A 192 -14.20 -4.76 -10.26
N ALA A 193 -14.70 -3.85 -9.41
CA ALA A 193 -15.36 -4.16 -8.14
C ALA A 193 -16.81 -4.71 -8.19
N PRO A 194 -17.12 -5.89 -7.58
CA PRO A 194 -18.47 -6.29 -7.19
C PRO A 194 -19.15 -5.41 -6.12
N LEU A 195 -18.40 -4.67 -5.28
CA LEU A 195 -18.97 -3.85 -4.17
C LEU A 195 -19.77 -2.60 -4.61
N ARG A 196 -20.10 -2.46 -5.89
CA ARG A 196 -20.91 -1.35 -6.43
C ARG A 196 -22.39 -1.47 -6.06
N HIS A 197 -22.87 -2.67 -5.73
CA HIS A 197 -24.27 -2.88 -5.40
C HIS A 197 -24.63 -2.29 -4.02
N PRO A 198 -25.76 -1.58 -3.86
CA PRO A 198 -26.14 -0.91 -2.61
C PRO A 198 -26.18 -1.82 -1.38
N ALA A 199 -26.57 -3.09 -1.55
CA ALA A 199 -26.61 -4.05 -0.45
C ALA A 199 -25.21 -4.34 0.12
N ASP A 200 -24.20 -4.43 -0.74
CA ASP A 200 -22.81 -4.70 -0.34
C ASP A 200 -22.19 -3.49 0.34
N THR A 201 -22.49 -2.30 -0.19
CA THR A 201 -22.11 -1.03 0.44
C THR A 201 -22.67 -0.93 1.87
N LEU A 202 -23.94 -1.29 2.08
CA LEU A 202 -24.58 -1.26 3.40
C LEU A 202 -23.99 -2.33 4.34
N ARG A 203 -23.74 -3.54 3.84
CA ARG A 203 -23.09 -4.63 4.60
C ARG A 203 -21.71 -4.20 5.09
N LEU A 204 -20.88 -3.66 4.20
CA LEU A 204 -19.54 -3.20 4.53
C LEU A 204 -19.55 -2.01 5.50
N ALA A 205 -20.43 -1.02 5.29
CA ALA A 205 -20.56 0.11 6.20
C ALA A 205 -20.96 -0.32 7.62
N ARG A 206 -21.91 -1.27 7.73
CA ARG A 206 -22.30 -1.86 9.02
C ARG A 206 -21.14 -2.61 9.67
N TRP A 207 -20.40 -3.42 8.90
CA TRP A 207 -19.23 -4.14 9.41
C TRP A 207 -18.13 -3.21 9.93
N LEU A 208 -17.79 -2.16 9.19
CA LEU A 208 -16.83 -1.14 9.62
C LEU A 208 -17.27 -0.45 10.91
N ALA A 209 -18.56 -0.06 11.01
CA ALA A 209 -19.11 0.57 12.20
C ALA A 209 -19.04 -0.36 13.43
N GLN A 210 -19.36 -1.63 13.25
CA GLN A 210 -19.29 -2.65 14.31
C GLN A 210 -17.84 -2.89 14.77
N CYS A 211 -16.90 -3.01 13.83
CA CYS A 211 -15.48 -3.12 14.16
C CYS A 211 -15.00 -1.91 14.96
N ARG A 212 -15.34 -0.68 14.53
CA ARG A 212 -14.97 0.55 15.26
C ARG A 212 -15.55 0.58 16.67
N ALA A 213 -16.81 0.18 16.84
CA ALA A 213 -17.44 0.11 18.15
C ALA A 213 -16.78 -0.92 19.09
N SER A 214 -16.38 -2.09 18.57
CA SER A 214 -15.64 -3.08 19.36
C SER A 214 -14.23 -2.63 19.68
N VAL A 215 -13.51 -2.01 18.73
CA VAL A 215 -12.17 -1.45 19.00
C VAL A 215 -12.22 -0.38 20.09
N ALA A 216 -13.21 0.53 20.05
CA ALA A 216 -13.40 1.55 21.08
C ALA A 216 -13.71 0.94 22.45
N TYR A 217 -14.54 -0.11 22.50
CA TYR A 217 -14.82 -0.82 23.75
C TYR A 217 -13.59 -1.49 24.33
N VAL A 218 -12.81 -2.21 23.51
CA VAL A 218 -11.57 -2.85 23.95
C VAL A 218 -10.59 -1.81 24.49
N ALA A 219 -10.43 -0.67 23.81
CA ALA A 219 -9.60 0.44 24.29
C ALA A 219 -10.04 0.96 25.66
N ALA A 220 -11.34 1.12 25.89
CA ALA A 220 -11.89 1.64 27.13
C ALA A 220 -11.81 0.66 28.30
N ARG A 221 -11.86 -0.65 28.05
CA ARG A 221 -11.87 -1.69 29.09
C ARG A 221 -10.52 -2.33 29.35
N GLN A 222 -9.59 -2.22 28.40
CA GLN A 222 -8.28 -2.85 28.48
C GLN A 222 -7.19 -1.82 28.14
N PRO A 223 -6.71 -1.04 29.12
CA PRO A 223 -5.67 -0.03 28.89
C PRO A 223 -4.40 -0.58 28.24
N ALA A 224 -4.04 -1.83 28.53
CA ALA A 224 -2.91 -2.52 27.89
C ALA A 224 -3.05 -2.66 26.36
N GLN A 225 -4.28 -2.63 25.84
CA GLN A 225 -4.56 -2.69 24.40
C GLN A 225 -4.69 -1.31 23.74
N ALA A 226 -4.54 -0.21 24.49
CA ALA A 226 -4.78 1.14 23.98
C ALA A 226 -3.94 1.46 22.73
N GLY A 227 -2.65 1.11 22.71
CA GLY A 227 -1.79 1.32 21.54
C GLY A 227 -2.25 0.55 20.30
N ARG A 228 -2.62 -0.73 20.48
CA ARG A 228 -3.14 -1.56 19.39
C ARG A 228 -4.51 -1.08 18.91
N ALA A 229 -5.36 -0.60 19.82
CA ALA A 229 -6.64 -0.01 19.48
C ALA A 229 -6.49 1.26 18.64
N ARG A 230 -5.55 2.15 18.99
CA ARG A 230 -5.25 3.36 18.18
C ARG A 230 -4.90 2.99 16.74
N PHE A 231 -4.02 2.00 16.55
CA PHE A 231 -3.70 1.51 15.22
C PHE A 231 -4.98 1.05 14.47
N TRP A 232 -5.79 0.20 15.09
CA TRP A 232 -6.99 -0.34 14.43
C TRP A 232 -8.04 0.75 14.14
N GLN A 233 -8.16 1.75 15.00
CA GLN A 233 -9.02 2.92 14.77
C GLN A 233 -8.56 3.67 13.51
N GLN A 234 -7.27 3.98 13.40
CA GLN A 234 -6.75 4.69 12.23
C GLN A 234 -6.85 3.85 10.97
N TRP A 235 -6.53 2.55 11.03
CA TRP A 235 -6.67 1.66 9.88
C TRP A 235 -8.13 1.58 9.39
N LEU A 236 -9.09 1.34 10.30
CA LEU A 236 -10.52 1.33 9.96
C LEU A 236 -11.03 2.69 9.46
N HIS A 237 -10.45 3.79 9.93
CA HIS A 237 -10.74 5.13 9.44
C HIS A 237 -10.27 5.27 7.99
N SER A 238 -8.98 5.07 7.76
CA SER A 238 -8.27 5.21 6.47
C SER A 238 -8.87 4.29 5.40
N SER A 239 -8.91 2.98 5.62
CA SER A 239 -9.41 2.01 4.62
C SER A 239 -10.89 2.22 4.32
N GLY A 240 -11.70 2.57 5.33
CA GLY A 240 -13.11 2.88 5.13
C GLY A 240 -13.32 4.18 4.34
N ALA A 241 -12.45 5.19 4.51
CA ALA A 241 -12.49 6.42 3.73
C ALA A 241 -12.01 6.20 2.30
N TYR A 242 -10.94 5.41 2.12
CA TYR A 242 -10.39 5.06 0.82
C TYR A 242 -11.45 4.36 -0.03
N TRP A 243 -12.05 3.28 0.49
CA TRP A 243 -13.13 2.57 -0.19
C TRP A 243 -14.32 3.47 -0.56
N ARG A 244 -14.78 4.34 0.34
CA ARG A 244 -15.90 5.26 0.04
C ARG A 244 -15.57 6.20 -1.11
N GLY A 245 -14.33 6.67 -1.20
CA GLY A 245 -13.92 7.55 -2.27
C GLY A 245 -13.72 6.82 -3.60
N GLU A 246 -13.15 5.62 -3.60
CA GLU A 246 -13.11 4.74 -4.78
C GLU A 246 -14.52 4.48 -5.33
N LEU A 247 -15.50 4.24 -4.45
CA LEU A 247 -16.91 4.06 -4.85
C LEU A 247 -17.51 5.34 -5.44
N ARG A 248 -17.19 6.52 -4.91
CA ARG A 248 -17.64 7.80 -5.46
C ARG A 248 -17.04 8.04 -6.84
N GLU A 249 -15.75 7.79 -7.00
CA GLU A 249 -15.06 7.91 -8.28
C GLU A 249 -15.63 6.94 -9.33
N ALA A 250 -15.87 5.68 -8.96
CA ALA A 250 -16.53 4.70 -9.82
C ALA A 250 -17.97 5.10 -10.24
N ARG A 251 -18.62 6.01 -9.50
CA ARG A 251 -19.94 6.60 -9.82
C ARG A 251 -19.84 7.94 -10.56
N GLY A 252 -18.65 8.30 -11.05
CA GLY A 252 -18.40 9.57 -11.75
C GLY A 252 -18.33 10.80 -10.84
N GLN A 253 -18.38 10.62 -9.52
CA GLN A 253 -18.26 11.70 -8.54
C GLN A 253 -16.79 11.91 -8.17
N ARG A 254 -15.98 12.29 -9.15
CA ARG A 254 -14.56 12.62 -8.93
C ARG A 254 -14.43 13.77 -7.95
N GLU A 255 -13.49 13.66 -7.01
CA GLU A 255 -13.08 14.78 -6.17
C GLU A 255 -12.31 15.78 -7.06
N PRO A 256 -12.85 16.98 -7.33
CA PRO A 256 -12.37 17.84 -8.41
C PRO A 256 -11.03 18.54 -8.14
N VAL A 257 -10.44 18.39 -6.95
CA VAL A 257 -9.25 19.17 -6.51
C VAL A 257 -8.25 18.32 -5.70
N GLN A 258 -8.48 17.01 -5.48
CA GLN A 258 -7.67 16.27 -4.52
C GLN A 258 -7.57 14.77 -4.83
N ASN A 259 -6.34 14.26 -4.91
CA ASN A 259 -6.12 12.83 -4.83
C ASN A 259 -6.45 12.37 -3.40
N LEU A 260 -7.51 11.57 -3.27
CA LEU A 260 -7.93 10.99 -2.00
C LEU A 260 -6.79 10.25 -1.30
N ARG A 261 -5.93 9.57 -2.07
CA ARG A 261 -4.79 8.81 -1.54
C ARG A 261 -3.84 9.72 -0.76
N ASP A 262 -3.42 10.85 -1.33
CA ASP A 262 -2.55 11.82 -0.64
C ASP A 262 -3.15 12.39 0.64
N ARG A 263 -4.47 12.64 0.64
CA ARG A 263 -5.20 13.07 1.85
C ARG A 263 -5.11 12.05 2.97
N LEU A 264 -5.35 10.78 2.63
CA LEU A 264 -5.34 9.70 3.60
C LEU A 264 -3.92 9.39 4.06
N MET A 265 -2.93 9.44 3.16
CA MET A 265 -1.52 9.36 3.53
C MET A 265 -1.12 10.45 4.52
N ALA A 266 -1.57 11.69 4.29
CA ALA A 266 -1.30 12.81 5.18
C ALA A 266 -1.94 12.59 6.55
N ASP A 267 -3.22 12.17 6.58
CA ASP A 267 -3.93 11.87 7.82
C ASP A 267 -3.25 10.74 8.61
N ASN A 268 -2.83 9.67 7.94
CA ASN A 268 -2.13 8.55 8.57
C ASN A 268 -0.76 8.97 9.13
N LEU A 269 0.01 9.76 8.39
CA LEU A 269 1.31 10.26 8.86
C LEU A 269 1.16 11.26 10.01
N LEU A 270 0.12 12.12 9.98
CA LEU A 270 -0.21 13.02 11.08
C LEU A 270 -0.70 12.25 12.32
N HIS A 271 -1.46 11.18 12.13
CA HIS A 271 -1.82 10.28 13.21
C HIS A 271 -0.59 9.61 13.84
N LEU A 272 0.36 9.18 13.02
CA LEU A 272 1.64 8.61 13.48
C LEU A 272 2.48 9.62 14.27
N SER A 273 2.62 10.84 13.76
CA SER A 273 3.50 11.88 14.35
C SER A 273 3.02 12.44 15.70
N ARG A 274 1.74 12.24 16.04
CA ARG A 274 1.17 12.60 17.34
C ARG A 274 1.50 11.58 18.44
N GLN A 275 2.03 10.41 18.08
CA GLN A 275 2.32 9.35 19.04
C GLN A 275 3.70 9.55 19.67
N PRO A 276 3.82 9.41 21.01
CA PRO A 276 5.07 9.69 21.72
C PRO A 276 6.23 8.75 21.35
N GLU A 277 5.92 7.55 20.83
CA GLU A 277 6.91 6.60 20.32
C GLU A 277 7.57 7.02 18.99
N HIS A 278 7.01 8.02 18.30
CA HIS A 278 7.47 8.51 16.99
C HIS A 278 7.86 10.01 17.01
N PRO A 279 8.76 10.45 17.91
CA PRO A 279 9.14 11.86 18.05
C PRO A 279 9.80 12.43 16.79
N LYS A 280 10.54 11.60 16.03
CA LYS A 280 11.25 11.98 14.81
C LYS A 280 11.11 10.92 13.72
N ILE A 281 10.54 11.31 12.58
CA ILE A 281 10.14 10.41 11.49
C ILE A 281 10.91 10.75 10.21
N ILE A 282 11.43 9.72 9.55
CA ILE A 282 11.96 9.76 8.19
C ILE A 282 10.89 9.17 7.29
N VAL A 283 10.49 9.89 6.24
CA VAL A 283 9.48 9.45 5.28
C VAL A 283 10.18 9.06 3.97
N TRP A 284 9.89 7.88 3.45
CA TRP A 284 10.31 7.41 2.14
C TRP A 284 9.09 7.37 1.21
N ALA A 285 9.08 8.19 0.16
CA ALA A 285 8.00 8.21 -0.84
C ALA A 285 8.48 8.80 -2.18
N ALA A 286 7.65 8.70 -3.22
CA ALA A 286 7.84 9.46 -4.46
C ALA A 286 7.85 10.98 -4.21
N SER A 287 8.70 11.72 -4.94
CA SER A 287 8.81 13.18 -4.80
C SER A 287 7.48 13.90 -4.99
N TYR A 288 6.62 13.39 -5.87
CA TYR A 288 5.27 13.91 -6.11
C TYR A 288 4.45 14.03 -4.83
N HIS A 289 4.41 12.97 -4.03
CA HIS A 289 3.61 12.93 -2.79
C HIS A 289 4.15 13.88 -1.72
N LEU A 290 5.45 14.18 -1.74
CA LEU A 290 6.12 14.92 -0.67
C LEU A 290 6.27 16.42 -0.96
N ALA A 291 5.96 16.86 -2.17
CA ALA A 291 6.06 18.26 -2.55
C ALA A 291 5.19 19.17 -1.65
N ASN A 292 5.68 20.38 -1.40
CA ASN A 292 5.02 21.39 -0.58
C ASN A 292 3.91 22.12 -1.34
N HIS A 293 4.07 22.38 -2.65
CA HIS A 293 3.11 23.12 -3.48
C HIS A 293 3.26 22.79 -4.98
N LEU A 294 2.67 21.68 -5.46
CA LEU A 294 2.75 21.31 -6.89
C LEU A 294 2.01 22.28 -7.82
N SER A 295 1.03 23.01 -7.32
CA SER A 295 0.28 24.00 -8.13
C SER A 295 1.13 25.16 -8.65
N ARG A 296 2.37 25.29 -8.16
CA ARG A 296 3.35 26.29 -8.62
C ARG A 296 4.14 25.86 -9.85
N LEU A 297 4.01 24.62 -10.30
CA LEU A 297 4.71 24.15 -11.49
C LEU A 297 4.01 24.65 -12.76
N ASP A 298 4.77 25.43 -13.52
CA ASP A 298 4.45 25.77 -14.90
C ASP A 298 5.15 24.75 -15.82
N LEU A 299 4.39 24.12 -16.70
CA LEU A 299 4.91 23.11 -17.64
C LEU A 299 5.00 23.67 -19.06
N ASP A 300 4.66 24.96 -19.24
CA ASP A 300 4.70 25.68 -20.50
C ASP A 300 6.11 26.21 -20.84
N ASP A 301 7.09 25.31 -20.82
CA ASP A 301 8.46 25.66 -21.17
C ASP A 301 8.96 24.89 -22.40
N SER A 302 9.70 25.57 -23.27
CA SER A 302 10.22 25.02 -24.52
C SER A 302 11.20 23.84 -24.35
N LEU A 303 11.91 23.76 -23.22
CA LEU A 303 12.77 22.62 -22.88
C LEU A 303 11.93 21.44 -22.40
N THR A 304 10.97 21.68 -21.49
CA THR A 304 10.02 20.68 -21.01
C THR A 304 9.25 20.07 -22.19
N ALA A 305 8.68 20.91 -23.05
CA ALA A 305 7.92 20.49 -24.22
C ALA A 305 8.77 19.67 -25.20
N ARG A 306 10.04 20.07 -25.45
CA ARG A 306 10.97 19.28 -26.28
C ARG A 306 11.29 17.92 -25.67
N HIS A 307 11.52 17.87 -24.36
CA HIS A 307 11.79 16.63 -23.66
C HIS A 307 10.61 15.66 -23.79
N LEU A 308 9.38 16.15 -23.54
CA LEU A 308 8.16 15.35 -23.68
C LEU A 308 7.92 14.88 -25.12
N ARG A 309 8.20 15.70 -26.15
CA ARG A 309 8.14 15.27 -27.57
C ARG A 309 9.09 14.12 -27.85
N HIS A 310 10.33 14.24 -27.39
CA HIS A 310 11.34 13.22 -27.59
C HIS A 310 10.95 11.90 -26.91
N GLU A 311 10.44 11.95 -25.68
CA GLU A 311 9.95 10.74 -24.99
C GLU A 311 8.74 10.10 -25.67
N ALA A 312 7.81 10.92 -26.17
CA ALA A 312 6.59 10.43 -26.80
C ALA A 312 6.78 10.03 -28.29
N MET A 313 8.01 10.17 -28.84
CA MET A 313 8.34 9.89 -30.24
C MET A 313 7.35 10.53 -31.25
N THR A 314 6.94 11.76 -31.00
CA THR A 314 5.94 12.50 -31.80
C THR A 314 6.52 13.76 -32.41
N ASP A 315 6.21 13.96 -33.70
CA ASP A 315 6.58 15.14 -34.51
C ASP A 315 5.54 16.27 -34.49
N SER A 316 4.51 16.23 -33.62
CA SER A 316 3.49 17.28 -33.60
C SER A 316 4.02 18.58 -32.98
N GLU A 317 3.95 19.69 -33.72
CA GLU A 317 4.47 21.01 -33.28
C GLU A 317 3.62 21.67 -32.18
N GLU A 318 2.35 21.30 -32.03
CA GLU A 318 1.46 21.87 -31.01
C GLU A 318 1.45 21.04 -29.72
N ILE A 319 2.17 21.50 -28.70
CA ILE A 319 1.91 21.09 -27.31
C ILE A 319 1.18 22.25 -26.63
N PRO A 320 -0.08 22.04 -26.17
CA PRO A 320 -0.81 23.06 -25.42
C PRO A 320 -0.03 23.52 -24.20
N LYS A 321 -0.17 24.80 -23.82
CA LYS A 321 0.32 25.30 -22.53
C LYS A 321 -0.26 24.46 -21.41
N MET A 322 0.58 23.76 -20.65
CA MET A 322 0.15 22.90 -19.55
C MET A 322 0.65 23.46 -18.23
N THR A 323 -0.14 23.29 -17.18
CA THR A 323 0.29 23.53 -15.79
C THR A 323 0.13 22.24 -15.01
N ALA A 324 0.83 22.11 -13.88
CA ALA A 324 0.55 21.00 -12.97
C ALA A 324 -0.92 20.98 -12.52
N ARG A 325 -1.55 22.15 -12.36
CA ARG A 325 -2.99 22.22 -12.06
C ARG A 325 -3.84 21.65 -13.18
N PHE A 326 -3.49 21.91 -14.44
CA PHE A 326 -4.15 21.35 -15.62
C PHE A 326 -3.97 19.83 -15.69
N LEU A 327 -2.74 19.32 -15.54
CA LEU A 327 -2.44 17.88 -15.62
C LEU A 327 -2.97 17.07 -14.44
N LEU A 328 -2.82 17.61 -13.24
CA LEU A 328 -3.09 16.88 -11.99
C LEU A 328 -4.46 17.26 -11.40
N GLY A 329 -5.28 18.01 -12.14
CA GLY A 329 -6.62 18.43 -11.70
C GLY A 329 -6.60 19.25 -10.41
N GLY A 330 -5.52 19.99 -10.14
CA GLY A 330 -5.35 20.73 -8.89
C GLY A 330 -5.07 19.88 -7.65
N ALA A 331 -4.63 18.63 -7.81
CA ALA A 331 -4.26 17.74 -6.71
C ALA A 331 -3.31 18.41 -5.69
N VAL A 332 -3.62 18.20 -4.42
CA VAL A 332 -2.81 18.66 -3.29
C VAL A 332 -1.99 17.48 -2.77
N PRO A 333 -0.64 17.53 -2.86
CA PRO A 333 0.23 16.46 -2.39
C PRO A 333 0.17 16.31 -0.87
N MET A 334 0.47 15.12 -0.37
CA MET A 334 0.53 14.81 1.06
C MET A 334 1.47 15.77 1.81
N GLY A 335 2.64 16.08 1.24
CA GLY A 335 3.64 16.98 1.82
C GLY A 335 3.06 18.35 2.20
N GLU A 336 2.29 18.94 1.30
CA GLU A 336 1.56 20.19 1.54
C GLU A 336 0.61 20.07 2.75
N LEU A 337 -0.19 19.01 2.81
CA LEU A 337 -1.17 18.82 3.89
C LEU A 337 -0.51 18.62 5.25
N VAL A 338 0.58 17.86 5.30
CA VAL A 338 1.34 17.61 6.52
C VAL A 338 2.05 18.89 6.98
N LYS A 339 2.63 19.65 6.04
CA LYS A 339 3.31 20.91 6.34
C LYS A 339 2.37 22.01 6.80
N ARG A 340 1.13 22.06 6.30
CA ARG A 340 0.09 22.96 6.84
C ARG A 340 -0.19 22.73 8.34
N GLN A 341 -0.03 21.50 8.83
CA GLN A 341 -0.32 21.13 10.22
C GLN A 341 0.90 21.20 11.13
N LEU A 342 2.09 20.86 10.62
CA LEU A 342 3.32 20.76 11.42
C LEU A 342 4.31 21.91 11.15
N GLY A 343 4.05 22.76 10.15
CA GLY A 343 4.82 23.94 9.81
C GLY A 343 6.32 23.64 9.60
N PRO A 344 7.23 24.38 10.28
CA PRO A 344 8.68 24.23 10.09
C PRO A 344 9.24 22.92 10.65
N ALA A 345 8.44 22.11 11.35
CA ALA A 345 8.87 20.79 11.81
C ALA A 345 8.92 19.75 10.68
N VAL A 346 8.54 20.10 9.45
CA VAL A 346 8.58 19.25 8.26
C VAL A 346 9.59 19.80 7.26
N TYR A 347 10.41 18.92 6.69
CA TYR A 347 11.37 19.26 5.66
C TYR A 347 11.24 18.31 4.46
N ALA A 348 10.83 18.83 3.30
CA ALA A 348 10.69 18.07 2.06
C ALA A 348 11.96 18.17 1.20
N LEU A 349 12.63 17.03 1.03
CA LEU A 349 13.85 16.89 0.24
C LEU A 349 13.54 16.17 -1.07
N GLY A 350 13.66 16.89 -2.20
CA GLY A 350 13.60 16.29 -3.53
C GLY A 350 14.98 15.75 -3.94
N PHE A 351 15.01 14.67 -4.71
CA PHE A 351 16.22 14.15 -5.34
C PHE A 351 16.27 14.64 -6.79
N VAL A 352 17.44 15.01 -7.31
CA VAL A 352 17.55 15.72 -8.60
C VAL A 352 18.67 15.16 -9.50
N ALA A 353 18.43 15.15 -10.83
CA ALA A 353 19.38 14.88 -11.94
C ALA A 353 19.00 15.70 -13.22
N GLY A 354 19.83 16.65 -13.71
CA GLY A 354 19.38 17.80 -14.54
C GLY A 354 20.26 19.09 -14.60
N SER A 355 19.68 20.31 -14.59
CA SER A 355 20.41 21.61 -14.74
C SER A 355 21.05 22.21 -13.47
N LEU A 356 20.37 22.17 -12.31
CA LEU A 356 20.99 22.43 -11.01
C LEU A 356 22.14 21.44 -10.78
N GLU A 357 22.00 20.28 -11.38
CA GLU A 357 22.87 19.15 -11.35
C GLU A 357 24.08 19.37 -12.27
N GLN A 358 23.93 20.14 -13.35
CA GLN A 358 25.06 20.69 -14.10
C GLN A 358 25.91 21.61 -13.22
N ALA A 359 25.28 22.45 -12.39
CA ALA A 359 26.01 23.33 -11.47
C ALA A 359 26.77 22.53 -10.39
N PHE A 360 26.16 21.48 -9.82
CA PHE A 360 26.88 20.55 -8.95
C PHE A 360 27.99 19.79 -9.70
N GLY A 361 27.76 19.40 -10.96
CA GLY A 361 28.75 18.76 -11.81
C GLY A 361 29.95 19.65 -12.12
N GLN A 362 29.74 20.95 -12.35
CA GLN A 362 30.81 21.94 -12.52
C GLN A 362 31.65 22.12 -11.25
N LEU A 363 31.05 21.93 -10.07
CA LEU A 363 31.75 21.90 -8.79
C LEU A 363 32.47 20.56 -8.53
N GLY A 364 32.31 19.56 -9.42
CA GLY A 364 32.89 18.23 -9.25
C GLY A 364 32.24 17.41 -8.12
N CYS A 365 31.01 17.73 -7.72
CA CYS A 365 30.33 17.00 -6.66
C CYS A 365 29.85 15.62 -7.17
N ALA A 366 30.21 14.53 -6.48
CA ALA A 366 29.59 13.22 -6.72
C ALA A 366 28.18 13.12 -6.08
N ALA A 367 28.01 13.78 -4.94
CA ALA A 367 26.74 14.01 -4.27
C ALA A 367 26.69 15.46 -3.76
N GLY A 368 25.51 16.05 -3.69
CA GLY A 368 25.34 17.45 -3.32
C GLY A 368 24.07 17.73 -2.52
N PHE A 369 24.07 18.85 -1.82
CA PHE A 369 22.92 19.37 -1.08
C PHE A 369 22.76 20.87 -1.31
N VAL A 370 21.51 21.32 -1.39
CA VAL A 370 21.15 22.73 -1.34
C VAL A 370 19.89 22.90 -0.49
N ASP A 371 19.93 23.88 0.42
CA ASP A 371 18.76 24.32 1.18
C ASP A 371 18.04 25.43 0.40
N LEU A 372 16.92 25.09 -0.24
CA LEU A 372 16.20 25.98 -1.14
C LEU A 372 15.51 27.13 -0.41
N ARG A 373 15.33 27.04 0.91
CA ARG A 373 14.85 28.15 1.74
C ARG A 373 15.79 29.36 1.71
N GLN A 374 17.04 29.15 1.28
CA GLN A 374 18.05 30.21 1.09
C GLN A 374 18.05 30.78 -0.34
N ALA A 375 17.20 30.25 -1.23
CA ALA A 375 17.05 30.78 -2.58
C ALA A 375 16.41 32.18 -2.55
N PRO A 376 16.76 33.08 -3.50
CA PRO A 376 16.06 34.34 -3.65
C PRO A 376 14.55 34.10 -3.89
N ALA A 377 13.70 34.92 -3.28
CA ALA A 377 12.26 34.82 -3.44
C ALA A 377 11.86 34.92 -4.92
N GLY A 378 11.01 34.01 -5.38
CA GLY A 378 10.56 33.96 -6.78
C GLY A 378 11.61 33.46 -7.78
N ALA A 379 12.80 33.04 -7.35
CA ALA A 379 13.80 32.49 -8.25
C ALA A 379 13.29 31.21 -8.93
N THR A 380 13.35 31.17 -10.26
CA THR A 380 12.99 30.00 -11.06
C THR A 380 14.20 29.45 -11.79
N PHE A 381 14.32 28.13 -11.84
CA PHE A 381 15.41 27.42 -12.50
C PHE A 381 14.99 26.00 -12.86
N TYR A 382 15.74 25.31 -13.71
CA TYR A 382 15.42 23.93 -14.06
C TYR A 382 15.95 22.95 -13.02
N ALA A 383 15.12 21.97 -12.67
CA ALA A 383 15.53 20.77 -11.95
C ALA A 383 14.60 19.62 -12.38
N SER A 384 14.97 18.39 -12.08
CA SER A 384 14.18 17.23 -12.50
C SER A 384 13.74 16.30 -11.36
N PRO A 385 13.17 16.82 -10.25
CA PRO A 385 12.81 15.99 -9.10
C PRO A 385 11.58 15.10 -9.31
N LEU A 386 10.87 15.27 -10.42
CA LEU A 386 9.62 14.58 -10.73
C LEU A 386 9.79 13.80 -12.04
N GLY A 387 10.04 12.50 -11.95
CA GLY A 387 10.12 11.63 -13.12
C GLY A 387 11.28 11.90 -14.07
N TYR A 388 12.35 12.58 -13.63
CA TYR A 388 13.43 13.10 -14.49
C TYR A 388 13.00 14.09 -15.57
N VAL A 389 11.77 14.60 -15.50
CA VAL A 389 11.31 15.65 -16.40
C VAL A 389 11.97 16.97 -15.99
N PRO A 390 12.74 17.63 -16.87
CA PRO A 390 13.34 18.92 -16.56
C PRO A 390 12.25 19.99 -16.52
N LEU A 391 11.98 20.54 -15.34
CA LEU A 391 10.94 21.56 -15.15
C LEU A 391 11.54 22.86 -14.65
N ARG A 392 11.14 23.99 -15.25
CA ARG A 392 11.48 25.33 -14.74
C ARG A 392 10.41 25.79 -13.77
N ALA A 393 10.75 25.90 -12.49
CA ALA A 393 9.78 26.23 -11.45
C ALA A 393 10.41 27.04 -10.31
N PRO A 394 9.59 27.73 -9.48
CA PRO A 394 10.03 28.31 -8.22
C PRO A 394 10.25 27.20 -7.20
N TRP A 395 11.32 26.43 -7.35
CA TRP A 395 11.54 25.18 -6.60
C TRP A 395 11.57 25.36 -5.07
N ALA A 396 11.95 26.53 -4.58
CA ALA A 396 11.91 26.86 -3.15
C ALA A 396 10.49 26.90 -2.56
N GLU A 397 9.46 27.02 -3.40
CA GLU A 397 8.06 26.87 -2.98
C GLU A 397 7.60 25.42 -3.03
N VAL A 398 8.26 24.57 -3.82
CA VAL A 398 7.85 23.17 -4.05
C VAL A 398 8.58 22.20 -3.11
N PHE A 399 9.85 22.46 -2.78
CA PHE A 399 10.67 21.65 -1.88
C PHE A 399 11.47 22.56 -0.93
N ASP A 400 11.83 22.04 0.24
CA ASP A 400 12.68 22.78 1.19
C ASP A 400 14.16 22.67 0.83
N GLY A 401 14.55 21.56 0.19
CA GLY A 401 15.92 21.32 -0.23
C GLY A 401 15.98 20.32 -1.37
N PHE A 402 17.15 20.25 -2.00
CA PHE A 402 17.46 19.20 -2.96
C PHE A 402 18.70 18.40 -2.56
N TYR A 403 18.65 17.11 -2.85
CA TYR A 403 19.77 16.19 -2.81
C TYR A 403 20.15 15.78 -4.23
N TYR A 404 21.40 15.99 -4.58
CA TYR A 404 21.95 15.66 -5.88
C TYR A 404 22.78 14.37 -5.81
N THR A 405 22.63 13.51 -6.81
CA THR A 405 23.51 12.38 -7.10
C THR A 405 23.99 12.47 -8.55
N GLN A 406 25.30 12.35 -8.76
CA GLN A 406 25.87 12.35 -10.10
C GLN A 406 25.48 11.10 -10.91
N THR A 407 25.32 9.97 -10.23
CA THR A 407 24.99 8.68 -10.84
C THR A 407 23.49 8.45 -10.81
N MET A 408 22.97 7.89 -11.92
CA MET A 408 21.65 7.27 -12.00
C MET A 408 21.84 5.88 -12.57
N ARG A 409 21.12 4.89 -12.03
CA ARG A 409 21.12 3.54 -12.59
C ARG A 409 19.79 2.84 -12.34
N PRO A 410 19.35 1.95 -13.24
CA PRO A 410 18.23 1.08 -12.95
C PRO A 410 18.41 0.34 -11.63
N THR A 411 17.28 0.03 -10.99
CA THR A 411 17.28 -0.88 -9.85
C THR A 411 17.89 -2.22 -10.22
N SER A 412 18.72 -2.74 -9.32
CA SER A 412 19.37 -4.03 -9.51
C SER A 412 18.41 -5.17 -9.20
N SER A 413 18.33 -6.13 -10.11
CA SER A 413 17.60 -7.36 -9.86
C SER A 413 18.21 -8.10 -8.67
N MET A 414 17.36 -8.72 -7.87
CA MET A 414 17.85 -9.67 -6.88
C MET A 414 18.52 -10.84 -7.60
N ALA A 415 19.65 -11.31 -7.06
CA ALA A 415 20.15 -12.64 -7.43
C ALA A 415 19.01 -13.65 -7.21
N PRO A 416 18.86 -14.68 -8.08
CA PRO A 416 17.88 -15.72 -7.84
C PRO A 416 18.16 -16.30 -6.46
N VAL A 417 17.26 -16.01 -5.52
CA VAL A 417 17.31 -16.61 -4.19
C VAL A 417 17.13 -18.10 -4.47
N ALA A 418 18.19 -18.89 -4.26
CA ALA A 418 18.07 -20.35 -4.26
C ALA A 418 16.84 -20.67 -3.43
N ALA A 419 15.84 -21.32 -4.05
CA ALA A 419 14.49 -21.47 -3.50
C ALA A 419 14.56 -21.58 -1.98
N ALA A 420 14.14 -20.52 -1.30
CA ALA A 420 14.33 -20.41 0.14
C ALA A 420 13.83 -21.71 0.78
N ALA A 421 14.63 -22.27 1.69
CA ALA A 421 14.21 -23.40 2.51
C ALA A 421 12.79 -23.13 3.02
N PRO A 422 11.90 -24.15 3.01
CA PRO A 422 10.47 -23.96 3.22
C PRO A 422 10.25 -23.08 4.46
N SER A 423 9.54 -21.98 4.25
CA SER A 423 9.13 -21.08 5.31
C SER A 423 8.59 -21.89 6.48
N ALA A 424 9.08 -21.62 7.69
CA ALA A 424 8.62 -22.26 8.93
C ALA A 424 7.12 -22.01 9.23
N LEU A 425 6.42 -21.25 8.38
CA LEU A 425 4.99 -20.95 8.48
C LEU A 425 4.12 -21.77 7.52
N GLY A 426 4.67 -22.36 6.45
CA GLY A 426 3.88 -23.10 5.45
C GLY A 426 4.41 -22.96 4.02
N ARG A 427 3.71 -23.57 3.06
CA ARG A 427 4.01 -23.54 1.63
C ARG A 427 2.83 -23.02 0.82
N LYS A 428 3.10 -22.31 -0.28
CA LYS A 428 2.08 -21.85 -1.24
C LYS A 428 1.94 -22.87 -2.37
N LEU A 429 0.74 -23.36 -2.60
CA LEU A 429 0.38 -24.18 -3.75
C LEU A 429 -0.17 -23.27 -4.84
N LEU A 430 0.59 -23.11 -5.92
CA LEU A 430 0.15 -22.39 -7.11
C LEU A 430 -0.49 -23.36 -8.08
N GLY A 431 -1.45 -22.91 -8.88
CA GLY A 431 -2.01 -23.74 -9.93
C GLY A 431 -2.93 -23.00 -10.89
N GLN A 432 -3.43 -23.73 -11.89
CA GLN A 432 -4.36 -23.22 -12.87
C GLN A 432 -5.48 -24.23 -13.12
N VAL A 433 -6.72 -23.75 -13.11
CA VAL A 433 -7.93 -24.49 -13.45
C VAL A 433 -8.29 -24.19 -14.89
N ARG A 434 -8.35 -25.23 -15.72
CA ARG A 434 -8.66 -25.12 -17.15
C ARG A 434 -9.80 -26.04 -17.55
N ASP A 435 -10.53 -25.61 -18.56
CA ASP A 435 -11.52 -26.41 -19.25
C ASP A 435 -10.81 -27.55 -19.99
N ALA A 436 -11.19 -28.80 -19.72
CA ALA A 436 -10.55 -29.97 -20.31
C ALA A 436 -10.76 -30.07 -21.83
N LYS A 437 -11.81 -29.43 -22.38
CA LYS A 437 -12.17 -29.46 -23.80
C LYS A 437 -11.56 -28.27 -24.55
N THR A 438 -11.63 -27.06 -24.00
CA THR A 438 -11.19 -25.84 -24.70
C THR A 438 -9.80 -25.37 -24.28
N GLY A 439 -9.28 -25.83 -23.15
CA GLY A 439 -8.02 -25.36 -22.57
C GLY A 439 -8.08 -23.95 -21.97
N ALA A 440 -9.23 -23.27 -22.05
CA ALA A 440 -9.46 -21.95 -21.48
C ALA A 440 -9.40 -22.00 -19.94
N GLY A 441 -8.98 -20.89 -19.31
CA GLY A 441 -9.01 -20.76 -17.86
C GLY A 441 -10.45 -20.78 -17.33
N ILE A 442 -10.71 -21.53 -16.26
CA ILE A 442 -12.02 -21.55 -15.60
C ILE A 442 -11.99 -20.55 -14.45
N ALA A 443 -12.74 -19.47 -14.61
CA ALA A 443 -12.89 -18.45 -13.59
C ALA A 443 -13.71 -18.93 -12.39
N PHE A 444 -13.37 -18.44 -11.20
CA PHE A 444 -14.15 -18.61 -9.96
C PHE A 444 -14.38 -20.07 -9.52
N ALA A 445 -13.54 -21.01 -9.98
CA ALA A 445 -13.55 -22.38 -9.50
C ALA A 445 -13.12 -22.40 -8.03
N SER A 446 -13.88 -23.07 -7.17
CA SER A 446 -13.54 -23.26 -5.76
C SER A 446 -12.46 -24.31 -5.64
N VAL A 447 -11.36 -23.98 -4.96
CA VAL A 447 -10.19 -24.82 -4.76
C VAL A 447 -10.01 -25.03 -3.27
N GLY A 448 -10.37 -26.20 -2.75
CA GLY A 448 -10.35 -26.51 -1.31
C GLY A 448 -9.45 -27.70 -0.98
N MET A 449 -8.92 -27.75 0.24
CA MET A 449 -8.19 -28.91 0.74
C MET A 449 -9.15 -29.82 1.54
N PRO A 450 -9.40 -31.06 1.08
CA PRO A 450 -10.35 -31.95 1.73
C PRO A 450 -10.06 -32.18 3.21
N GLY A 451 -11.11 -32.18 4.03
CA GLY A 451 -10.99 -32.37 5.49
C GLY A 451 -10.49 -31.15 6.26
N THR A 452 -10.36 -29.98 5.60
CA THR A 452 -9.93 -28.72 6.23
C THR A 452 -10.83 -27.56 5.81
N SER A 453 -10.70 -26.41 6.47
CA SER A 453 -11.32 -25.15 6.05
C SER A 453 -10.44 -24.33 5.11
N LEU A 454 -9.33 -24.89 4.60
CA LEU A 454 -8.44 -24.19 3.69
C LEU A 454 -8.99 -24.24 2.26
N GLY A 455 -9.12 -23.07 1.65
CA GLY A 455 -9.50 -22.96 0.26
C GLY A 455 -9.21 -21.59 -0.32
N THR A 456 -9.30 -21.51 -1.64
CA THR A 456 -9.15 -20.31 -2.46
C THR A 456 -10.07 -20.42 -3.67
N VAL A 457 -10.12 -19.39 -4.50
CA VAL A 457 -10.86 -19.40 -5.78
C VAL A 457 -9.93 -19.05 -6.92
N SER A 458 -10.19 -19.57 -8.12
CA SER A 458 -9.41 -19.19 -9.31
C SER A 458 -9.77 -17.78 -9.80
N SER A 459 -8.78 -17.07 -10.35
CA SER A 459 -8.94 -15.81 -11.07
C SER A 459 -9.64 -16.00 -12.41
N ALA A 460 -9.92 -14.90 -13.13
CA ALA A 460 -10.61 -14.90 -14.42
C ALA A 460 -9.93 -15.76 -15.50
N ASP A 461 -8.61 -15.91 -15.45
CA ASP A 461 -7.78 -16.75 -16.32
C ASP A 461 -7.51 -18.16 -15.74
N GLY A 462 -8.20 -18.52 -14.66
CA GLY A 462 -8.12 -19.82 -14.01
C GLY A 462 -6.97 -20.00 -13.04
N ALA A 463 -6.09 -19.01 -12.83
CA ALA A 463 -4.97 -19.14 -11.90
C ALA A 463 -5.42 -19.11 -10.43
N PHE A 464 -4.76 -19.84 -9.54
CA PHE A 464 -5.04 -19.81 -8.11
C PHE A 464 -3.77 -19.95 -7.28
N ALA A 465 -3.86 -19.48 -6.03
CA ALA A 465 -2.85 -19.69 -5.02
C ALA A 465 -3.52 -20.08 -3.69
N LEU A 466 -3.09 -21.20 -3.12
CA LEU A 466 -3.57 -21.74 -1.85
C LEU A 466 -2.42 -21.84 -0.85
N PHE A 467 -2.52 -21.14 0.28
CA PHE A 467 -1.53 -21.26 1.35
C PHE A 467 -1.81 -22.49 2.22
N VAL A 468 -0.77 -23.29 2.47
CA VAL A 468 -0.80 -24.49 3.32
C VAL A 468 0.12 -24.27 4.52
N PRO A 469 -0.42 -24.04 5.73
CA PRO A 469 0.37 -23.89 6.95
C PRO A 469 1.29 -25.08 7.23
N ALA A 470 2.44 -24.81 7.87
CA ALA A 470 3.37 -25.86 8.27
C ALA A 470 2.72 -26.86 9.24
N GLY A 471 2.91 -28.16 9.01
CA GLY A 471 2.32 -29.24 9.81
C GLY A 471 0.94 -29.71 9.35
N GLN A 472 0.30 -29.04 8.39
CA GLN A 472 -0.99 -29.47 7.85
C GLN A 472 -0.80 -30.45 6.68
N ARG A 473 -1.46 -31.61 6.72
CA ARG A 473 -1.46 -32.56 5.60
C ARG A 473 -2.22 -31.96 4.43
N ALA A 474 -1.54 -31.82 3.31
CA ALA A 474 -2.11 -31.41 2.03
C ALA A 474 -1.90 -32.54 1.02
N ASP A 475 -2.59 -33.67 1.15
CA ASP A 475 -2.41 -34.80 0.24
C ASP A 475 -3.04 -34.53 -1.13
N SER A 476 -4.19 -33.85 -1.17
CA SER A 476 -4.87 -33.44 -2.39
C SER A 476 -5.59 -32.11 -2.24
N VAL A 477 -5.95 -31.53 -3.38
CA VAL A 477 -6.85 -30.38 -3.50
C VAL A 477 -8.08 -30.85 -4.28
N ARG A 478 -9.27 -30.45 -3.84
CA ARG A 478 -10.53 -30.63 -4.56
C ARG A 478 -10.90 -29.32 -5.23
N VAL A 479 -11.20 -29.39 -6.52
CA VAL A 479 -11.62 -28.25 -7.33
C VAL A 479 -13.02 -28.49 -7.86
N SER A 480 -13.92 -27.52 -7.69
CA SER A 480 -15.30 -27.58 -8.16
C SER A 480 -15.73 -26.26 -8.78
N CYS A 481 -16.44 -26.33 -9.91
CA CYS A 481 -17.03 -25.18 -10.59
C CYS A 481 -18.40 -25.56 -11.14
N LEU A 482 -19.35 -24.62 -11.11
CA LEU A 482 -20.68 -24.84 -11.68
C LEU A 482 -20.55 -25.16 -13.19
N GLY A 483 -21.26 -26.18 -13.66
CA GLY A 483 -21.17 -26.66 -15.05
C GLY A 483 -20.02 -27.62 -15.32
N TYR A 484 -19.25 -28.02 -14.31
CA TYR A 484 -18.11 -28.92 -14.43
C TYR A 484 -18.14 -30.05 -13.39
N ALA A 485 -17.62 -31.21 -13.76
CA ALA A 485 -17.34 -32.28 -12.81
C ALA A 485 -16.24 -31.84 -11.83
N SER A 486 -16.43 -32.09 -10.54
CA SER A 486 -15.41 -31.79 -9.53
C SER A 486 -14.20 -32.72 -9.70
N ALA A 487 -12.99 -32.17 -9.59
CA ALA A 487 -11.75 -32.93 -9.68
C ALA A 487 -11.01 -32.93 -8.34
N SER A 488 -10.25 -33.99 -8.06
CA SER A 488 -9.29 -34.02 -6.95
C SER A 488 -7.90 -34.28 -7.50
N VAL A 489 -6.95 -33.40 -7.17
CA VAL A 489 -5.59 -33.43 -7.70
C VAL A 489 -4.60 -33.57 -6.54
N PRO A 490 -3.66 -34.53 -6.58
CA PRO A 490 -2.65 -34.69 -5.55
C PRO A 490 -1.67 -33.51 -5.52
N THR A 491 -1.18 -33.14 -4.32
CA THR A 491 -0.25 -32.00 -4.18
C THR A 491 1.21 -32.41 -3.90
N ARG A 492 1.50 -33.71 -3.90
CA ARG A 492 2.86 -34.23 -3.65
C ARG A 492 3.74 -34.02 -4.90
N GLY A 493 4.91 -33.41 -4.70
CA GLY A 493 5.95 -33.27 -5.74
C GLY A 493 5.71 -32.18 -6.81
N ALA A 494 4.57 -31.49 -6.80
CA ALA A 494 4.26 -30.47 -7.82
C ALA A 494 4.59 -29.06 -7.33
N ALA A 495 5.43 -28.33 -8.09
CA ALA A 495 5.68 -26.90 -7.89
C ALA A 495 4.49 -26.03 -8.33
N ALA A 496 3.69 -26.51 -9.29
CA ALA A 496 2.44 -25.91 -9.74
C ALA A 496 1.42 -27.00 -10.12
N LEU A 497 0.15 -26.78 -9.78
CA LEU A 497 -0.95 -27.71 -10.04
C LEU A 497 -1.69 -27.35 -11.33
N ALA A 498 -1.69 -28.24 -12.31
CA ALA A 498 -2.55 -28.13 -13.48
C ALA A 498 -3.83 -28.93 -13.25
N VAL A 499 -4.96 -28.24 -13.09
CA VAL A 499 -6.27 -28.85 -12.84
C VAL A 499 -7.12 -28.71 -14.10
N ARG A 500 -7.57 -29.83 -14.66
CA ARG A 500 -8.50 -29.83 -15.80
C ARG A 500 -9.87 -30.29 -15.34
N LEU A 501 -10.89 -29.46 -15.54
CA LEU A 501 -12.27 -29.83 -15.24
C LEU A 501 -13.00 -30.20 -16.52
N VAL A 502 -13.74 -31.31 -16.47
CA VAL A 502 -14.56 -31.77 -17.59
C VAL A 502 -15.92 -31.09 -17.50
N PRO A 503 -16.40 -30.39 -18.56
CA PRO A 503 -17.74 -29.84 -18.58
C PRO A 503 -18.77 -30.94 -18.30
N GLN A 504 -19.62 -30.71 -17.31
CA GLN A 504 -20.71 -31.59 -16.94
C GLN A 504 -21.99 -30.75 -16.86
N PRO A 505 -22.74 -30.65 -17.97
CA PRO A 505 -23.98 -29.89 -17.99
C PRO A 505 -25.00 -30.59 -17.10
N HIS A 506 -25.28 -30.01 -15.94
CA HIS A 506 -26.46 -30.35 -15.16
C HIS A 506 -27.65 -29.61 -15.78
N LEU A 507 -28.53 -30.34 -16.48
CA LEU A 507 -29.84 -29.85 -16.86
C LEU A 507 -30.64 -29.62 -15.57
N LEU A 508 -30.62 -28.39 -15.06
CA LEU A 508 -31.53 -27.99 -14.01
C LEU A 508 -32.93 -27.88 -14.62
N ALA A 509 -33.92 -28.46 -13.95
CA ALA A 509 -35.31 -28.26 -14.32
C ALA A 509 -35.59 -26.75 -14.38
N THR A 510 -36.21 -26.30 -15.46
CA THR A 510 -36.60 -24.92 -15.67
C THR A 510 -37.38 -24.44 -14.44
N VAL A 511 -36.81 -23.50 -13.69
CA VAL A 511 -37.56 -22.78 -12.66
C VAL A 511 -38.46 -21.81 -13.41
N LEU A 512 -39.72 -22.18 -13.59
CA LEU A 512 -40.76 -21.24 -13.97
C LEU A 512 -40.93 -20.27 -12.79
N VAL A 513 -40.36 -19.07 -12.91
CA VAL A 513 -40.62 -17.99 -11.95
C VAL A 513 -42.04 -17.51 -12.18
N THR A 514 -43.00 -18.15 -11.52
CA THR A 514 -44.35 -17.60 -11.37
C THR A 514 -44.32 -16.54 -10.28
N ALA A 515 -45.10 -15.47 -10.47
CA ALA A 515 -45.24 -14.41 -9.48
C ALA A 515 -45.50 -15.03 -8.09
N PRO A 516 -44.84 -14.54 -7.03
CA PRO A 516 -45.06 -15.07 -5.69
C PRO A 516 -46.56 -15.00 -5.36
N PRO A 517 -47.14 -16.04 -4.75
CA PRO A 517 -48.53 -16.00 -4.33
C PRO A 517 -48.74 -14.79 -3.41
N ARG A 518 -49.94 -14.20 -3.46
CA ARG A 518 -50.24 -12.99 -2.68
C ARG A 518 -49.91 -13.23 -1.20
N PRO A 519 -49.48 -12.20 -0.45
CA PRO A 519 -49.02 -12.35 0.93
C PRO A 519 -49.97 -13.15 1.84
N GLU A 520 -51.28 -13.05 1.60
CA GLU A 520 -52.31 -13.77 2.33
C GLU A 520 -52.17 -15.29 2.18
N VAL A 521 -51.88 -15.78 0.97
CA VAL A 521 -51.65 -17.19 0.68
C VAL A 521 -50.37 -17.71 1.33
N ILE A 522 -49.34 -16.84 1.43
CA ILE A 522 -48.09 -17.19 2.12
C ILE A 522 -48.35 -17.34 3.62
N VAL A 523 -49.13 -16.43 4.22
CA VAL A 523 -49.51 -16.49 5.63
C VAL A 523 -50.40 -17.70 5.92
N GLU A 524 -51.36 -18.02 5.05
CA GLU A 524 -52.22 -19.19 5.18
C GLU A 524 -51.39 -20.49 5.19
N ARG A 525 -50.48 -20.64 4.23
CA ARG A 525 -49.57 -21.80 4.14
C ARG A 525 -48.61 -21.88 5.32
N ALA A 526 -48.15 -20.73 5.84
CA ALA A 526 -47.32 -20.69 7.03
C ALA A 526 -48.12 -21.17 8.25
N ARG A 527 -49.38 -20.77 8.39
CA ARG A 527 -50.30 -21.17 9.47
C ARG A 527 -50.59 -22.67 9.44
N GLU A 528 -50.87 -23.23 8.27
CA GLU A 528 -51.11 -24.67 8.08
C GLU A 528 -49.90 -25.54 8.45
N ARG A 529 -48.68 -24.99 8.33
CA ARG A 529 -47.43 -25.72 8.58
C ARG A 529 -46.79 -25.41 9.93
N ILE A 530 -47.47 -24.67 10.82
CA ILE A 530 -46.94 -24.34 12.15
C ILE A 530 -46.54 -25.60 12.92
N LEU A 531 -47.37 -26.65 12.87
CA LEU A 531 -47.11 -27.91 13.57
C LEU A 531 -45.86 -28.64 13.06
N THR A 532 -45.47 -28.41 11.80
CA THR A 532 -44.31 -29.05 11.16
C THR A 532 -43.05 -28.19 11.26
N ASN A 533 -43.20 -26.86 11.19
CA ASN A 533 -42.09 -25.92 11.12
C ASN A 533 -41.63 -25.42 12.49
N TYR A 534 -42.43 -25.58 13.54
CA TYR A 534 -42.08 -25.17 14.89
C TYR A 534 -41.94 -26.38 15.83
N PRO A 535 -41.00 -26.33 16.80
CA PRO A 535 -40.88 -27.37 17.80
C PRO A 535 -42.18 -27.52 18.61
N GLN A 536 -42.76 -28.72 18.61
CA GLN A 536 -44.00 -29.01 19.30
C GLN A 536 -43.80 -29.45 20.77
N GLN A 537 -42.54 -29.46 21.23
CA GLN A 537 -42.19 -29.77 22.61
C GLN A 537 -41.87 -28.50 23.39
N ALA A 538 -42.49 -28.37 24.56
CA ALA A 538 -42.19 -27.30 25.50
C ALA A 538 -40.80 -27.52 26.11
N ASN A 539 -39.85 -26.65 25.79
CA ASN A 539 -38.57 -26.59 26.50
C ASN A 539 -38.73 -25.63 27.68
N SER A 540 -38.89 -26.18 28.89
CA SER A 540 -38.85 -25.40 30.12
C SER A 540 -37.41 -24.95 30.40
N MET A 541 -37.20 -23.63 30.44
CA MET A 541 -35.93 -23.03 30.80
C MET A 541 -35.69 -23.22 32.30
N THR A 542 -34.60 -23.89 32.70
CA THR A 542 -34.20 -23.97 34.12
C THR A 542 -33.66 -22.61 34.56
N LEU A 543 -34.38 -21.94 35.47
CA LEU A 543 -33.97 -20.67 36.06
C LEU A 543 -33.26 -20.92 37.40
N TYR A 544 -32.00 -20.51 37.51
CA TYR A 544 -31.29 -20.47 38.80
C TYR A 544 -31.47 -19.09 39.42
N THR A 545 -32.10 -19.01 40.59
CA THR A 545 -32.18 -17.77 41.39
C THR A 545 -31.32 -17.90 42.64
N ARG A 546 -30.69 -16.79 43.05
CA ARG A 546 -29.95 -16.67 44.31
C ARG A 546 -30.59 -15.55 45.12
N SER A 547 -31.30 -15.90 46.18
CA SER A 547 -31.76 -14.92 47.18
C SER A 547 -30.74 -14.77 48.29
N ARG A 548 -30.52 -13.54 48.75
CA ARG A 548 -29.86 -13.23 50.03
C ARG A 548 -30.94 -12.74 50.98
N ASN A 549 -31.26 -13.53 51.99
CA ASN A 549 -32.07 -13.10 53.12
C ASN A 549 -31.24 -12.13 53.97
N TRP A 550 -31.75 -10.92 54.18
CA TRP A 550 -31.27 -10.04 55.24
C TRP A 550 -32.19 -10.22 56.44
N HIS A 551 -31.65 -10.83 57.50
CA HIS A 551 -32.21 -10.71 58.85
C HIS A 551 -31.56 -9.52 59.53
N ASN A 552 -32.33 -8.44 59.70
CA ASN A 552 -32.86 -8.00 61.00
C ASN A 552 -33.81 -6.83 60.78
#